data_AF-A0A7S2VTH0-F1
#
_entry.id   AF-A0A7S2VTH0-F1
#
_cell.length_a   1.000
_cell.length_b   1.000
_cell.length_c   1.000
_cell.angle_alpha   90.00
_cell.angle_beta   90.00
_cell.angle_gamma   90.00
#
_symmetry.space_group_name_H-M   'P 1'
#
loop_
_entity.id
_entity.type
_entity.pdbx_description
1 polymer ?
#
loop_
_entity_poly.entity_id
_entity_poly.type
_entity_poly.pdbx_seq_one_letter_code
_entity_poly.pdbx_strand_id
1 'polypeptide(L)'
;GRKGETVKSLEKDSGAKIELDKASGKLEIHGKKDARDKAVSLLLSEVSYAKVAGEDGEILKGEKREAVADAPPPTKLWVKDREAGRVIGRGGETVKDIMEKSSADIKVQKVEEMRSLGVEEREIKLFGSEEQQKEALA
;
A
#
# COMPACT_ATOMS: atom_id res chain seq x y z
N GLY A 1 15.56 -1.72 -7.29
CA GLY A 1 16.30 -2.50 -8.30
C GLY A 1 16.93 -3.76 -7.72
N ARG A 2 17.41 -4.64 -8.60
CA ARG A 2 18.13 -5.87 -8.19
C ARG A 2 19.42 -5.47 -7.45
N LYS A 3 19.71 -6.18 -6.35
CA LYS A 3 20.96 -6.04 -5.55
C LYS A 3 21.26 -4.63 -4.97
N GLY A 4 20.26 -3.76 -4.85
CA GLY A 4 20.46 -2.41 -4.27
C GLY A 4 21.15 -1.41 -5.19
N GLU A 5 21.27 -1.73 -6.49
CA GLU A 5 21.90 -0.86 -7.49
C GLU A 5 21.20 0.50 -7.60
N THR A 6 19.85 0.50 -7.59
CA THR A 6 19.05 1.73 -7.59
C THR A 6 19.39 2.65 -6.41
N VAL A 7 19.54 2.11 -5.20
CA VAL A 7 19.86 2.92 -4.01
C VAL A 7 21.25 3.52 -4.15
N LYS A 8 22.24 2.74 -4.61
CA LYS A 8 23.60 3.22 -4.83
C LYS A 8 23.68 4.32 -5.89
N SER A 9 22.93 4.19 -6.99
CA SER A 9 22.86 5.24 -8.01
C SER A 9 22.21 6.51 -7.45
N LEU A 10 21.10 6.37 -6.71
CA LEU A 10 20.43 7.49 -6.05
C LEU A 10 21.35 8.22 -5.06
N GLU A 11 22.11 7.50 -4.23
CA GLU A 11 23.08 8.10 -3.30
C GLU A 11 24.20 8.85 -4.04
N LYS A 12 24.74 8.23 -5.10
CA LYS A 12 25.81 8.82 -5.92
C LYS A 12 25.35 10.11 -6.61
N ASP A 13 24.16 10.10 -7.20
CA ASP A 13 23.65 11.22 -7.99
C ASP A 13 23.10 12.36 -7.13
N SER A 14 22.53 12.02 -5.97
CA SER A 14 21.99 13.01 -5.02
C SER A 14 23.04 13.57 -4.06
N GLY A 15 24.10 12.81 -3.77
CA GLY A 15 25.03 13.11 -2.68
C GLY A 15 24.42 12.94 -1.28
N ALA A 16 23.22 12.36 -1.18
CA ALA A 16 22.59 11.99 0.07
C ALA A 16 22.91 10.53 0.42
N LYS A 17 22.83 10.20 1.70
CA LYS A 17 22.87 8.83 2.20
C LYS A 17 21.44 8.30 2.31
N ILE A 18 21.18 7.13 1.72
CA ILE A 18 19.84 6.54 1.63
C ILE A 18 19.86 5.17 2.31
N GLU A 19 19.06 5.03 3.36
CA GLU A 19 18.90 3.77 4.08
C GLU A 19 17.51 3.20 3.80
N LEU A 20 17.46 1.97 3.27
CA LEU A 20 16.22 1.26 2.96
C LEU A 20 16.07 0.08 3.91
N ASP A 21 15.01 0.11 4.71
CA ASP A 21 14.55 -1.04 5.46
C ASP A 21 13.76 -1.98 4.52
N LYS A 22 14.32 -3.16 4.27
CA LYS A 22 13.71 -4.16 3.38
C LYS A 22 12.52 -4.88 4.00
N ALA A 23 12.39 -4.88 5.33
CA ALA A 23 11.30 -5.53 6.04
C ALA A 23 10.07 -4.61 6.13
N SER A 24 10.27 -3.32 6.39
CA SER A 24 9.18 -2.34 6.46
C SER A 24 8.92 -1.59 5.15
N GLY A 25 9.85 -1.61 4.20
CA GLY A 25 9.80 -0.80 2.99
C GLY A 25 10.03 0.69 3.25
N LYS A 26 10.40 1.08 4.48
CA LYS A 26 10.71 2.45 4.86
C LYS A 26 12.05 2.86 4.26
N LEU A 27 12.11 4.08 3.71
CA LEU A 27 13.33 4.66 3.17
C LEU A 27 13.63 5.98 3.88
N GLU A 28 14.88 6.13 4.32
CA GLU A 28 15.35 7.26 5.10
C GLU A 28 16.51 7.95 4.37
N ILE A 29 16.35 9.26 4.11
CA ILE A 29 17.31 10.06 3.35
C ILE A 29 18.00 11.04 4.30
N HIS A 30 19.32 10.91 4.40
CA HIS A 30 20.18 11.71 5.27
C HIS A 30 21.13 12.55 4.43
N GLY A 31 21.32 13.83 4.79
CA GLY A 31 22.25 14.70 4.08
C GLY A 31 21.92 16.18 4.25
N LYS A 32 22.64 17.02 3.49
CA LYS A 32 22.32 18.45 3.36
C LYS A 32 20.97 18.64 2.68
N LYS A 33 20.33 19.79 2.89
CA LYS A 33 19.01 20.09 2.31
C LYS A 33 18.99 19.85 0.79
N ASP A 34 19.96 20.40 0.06
CA ASP A 34 20.04 20.26 -1.41
C ASP A 34 20.20 18.80 -1.86
N ALA A 35 20.98 18.00 -1.12
CA ALA A 35 21.17 16.59 -1.40
C ALA A 35 19.89 15.79 -1.17
N ARG A 36 19.17 16.10 -0.08
CA ARG A 36 17.87 15.47 0.23
C ARG A 36 16.81 15.81 -0.81
N ASP A 37 16.69 17.09 -1.18
CA ASP A 37 15.74 17.55 -2.20
C ASP A 37 15.99 16.85 -3.55
N LYS A 38 17.28 16.72 -3.94
CA LYS A 38 17.68 16.00 -5.16
C LYS A 38 17.40 14.49 -5.06
N ALA A 39 17.69 13.87 -3.92
CA ALA A 39 17.42 12.45 -3.68
C ALA A 39 15.92 12.14 -3.75
N VAL A 40 15.08 12.98 -3.14
CA VAL A 40 13.62 12.86 -3.20
C VAL A 40 13.16 12.94 -4.66
N SER A 41 13.60 13.95 -5.41
CA SER A 41 13.21 14.09 -6.82
C SER A 41 13.56 12.85 -7.67
N LEU A 42 14.79 12.35 -7.55
CA LEU A 42 15.23 11.14 -8.26
C LEU A 42 14.46 9.89 -7.80
N LEU A 43 14.23 9.74 -6.50
CA LEU A 43 13.45 8.64 -5.95
C LEU A 43 12.04 8.63 -6.52
N LEU A 44 11.36 9.79 -6.45
CA LEU A 44 10.04 9.96 -7.02
C LEU A 44 10.06 9.60 -8.51
N SER A 45 11.08 9.97 -9.29
CA SER A 45 11.18 9.58 -10.70
C SER A 45 11.22 8.05 -10.94
N GLU A 46 11.80 7.29 -10.01
CA GLU A 46 12.02 5.85 -10.12
C GLU A 46 10.86 5.01 -9.57
N VAL A 47 10.05 5.58 -8.66
CA VAL A 47 8.96 4.86 -7.98
C VAL A 47 7.58 5.33 -8.46
N SER A 48 6.65 4.39 -8.55
CA SER A 48 5.25 4.67 -8.88
C SER A 48 4.44 5.12 -7.67
N TYR A 49 4.94 4.94 -6.44
CA TYR A 49 4.28 5.35 -5.21
C TYR A 49 5.30 5.68 -4.10
N ALA A 50 5.12 6.81 -3.43
CA ALA A 50 5.91 7.27 -2.31
C ALA A 50 5.06 8.12 -1.36
N LYS A 51 5.13 7.82 -0.07
CA LYS A 51 4.50 8.59 1.01
C LYS A 51 5.53 9.00 2.05
N VAL A 52 5.38 10.18 2.65
CA VAL A 52 6.18 10.60 3.81
C VAL A 52 5.74 9.83 5.04
N ALA A 53 6.70 9.37 5.83
CA ALA A 53 6.42 8.85 7.17
C ALA A 53 6.18 10.03 8.13
N GLY A 54 4.91 10.35 8.37
CA GLY A 54 4.43 11.36 9.32
C GLY A 54 2.97 11.07 9.69
N GLU A 55 2.44 11.72 10.72
CA GLU A 55 1.06 11.50 11.22
C GLU A 55 0.01 11.67 10.11
N ASP A 56 0.25 12.55 9.14
CA ASP A 56 -0.66 12.82 8.01
C ASP A 56 -0.42 11.96 6.76
N GLY A 57 0.68 11.19 6.70
CA GLY A 57 0.95 10.26 5.60
C GLY A 57 0.94 10.89 4.19
N GLU A 58 1.44 12.12 4.04
CA GLU A 58 1.40 12.88 2.78
C GLU A 58 2.01 12.08 1.61
N ILE A 59 1.23 11.92 0.53
CA ILE A 59 1.66 11.21 -0.68
C ILE A 59 2.48 12.18 -1.55
N LEU A 60 3.78 11.92 -1.70
CA LEU A 60 4.69 12.75 -2.50
C LEU A 60 4.60 12.44 -4.00
N LYS A 61 4.35 11.18 -4.36
CA LYS A 61 4.13 10.75 -5.74
C LYS A 61 3.43 9.41 -5.77
N GLY A 62 2.63 9.26 -6.80
CA GLY A 62 1.71 8.17 -7.03
C GLY A 62 0.46 8.80 -7.58
N GLU A 63 -0.37 8.01 -8.27
CA GLU A 63 -1.76 8.40 -8.37
C GLU A 63 -2.18 8.71 -6.94
N LYS A 64 -2.56 9.95 -6.69
CA LYS A 64 -3.40 10.26 -5.57
C LYS A 64 -4.61 9.36 -5.84
N ARG A 65 -4.62 8.14 -5.29
CA ARG A 65 -5.88 7.59 -4.82
C ARG A 65 -6.23 8.61 -3.78
N GLU A 66 -6.91 9.66 -4.24
CA GLU A 66 -7.58 10.60 -3.40
C GLU A 66 -8.28 9.68 -2.43
N ALA A 67 -7.86 9.70 -1.16
CA ALA A 67 -8.88 9.73 -0.15
C ALA A 67 -9.68 10.96 -0.53
N VAL A 68 -10.63 10.79 -1.46
CA VAL A 68 -11.61 11.81 -1.78
C VAL A 68 -12.16 12.11 -0.40
N ALA A 69 -12.06 13.37 0.04
CA ALA A 69 -12.52 13.76 1.37
C ALA A 69 -14.03 13.47 1.57
N ASP A 70 -14.69 13.01 0.50
CA ASP A 70 -16.05 12.53 0.37
C ASP A 70 -16.13 11.00 0.04
N ALA A 71 -15.09 10.22 0.32
CA ALA A 71 -15.09 8.78 0.05
C ALA A 71 -16.07 8.13 1.02
N PRO A 72 -17.03 7.31 0.54
CA PRO A 72 -17.88 6.57 1.44
C PRO A 72 -17.00 5.73 2.38
N PRO A 73 -17.41 5.56 3.65
CA PRO A 73 -16.67 4.73 4.58
C PRO A 73 -16.46 3.34 3.97
N PRO A 74 -15.34 2.67 4.32
CA PRO A 74 -15.05 1.38 3.73
C PRO A 74 -16.16 0.38 4.07
N THR A 75 -16.66 -0.31 3.05
CA THR A 75 -17.59 -1.41 3.26
C THR A 75 -16.86 -2.52 4.01
N LYS A 76 -17.39 -2.91 5.16
CA LYS A 76 -16.87 -3.99 6.00
C LYS A 76 -17.73 -5.23 5.81
N LEU A 77 -17.09 -6.34 5.50
CA LEU A 77 -17.72 -7.65 5.41
C LEU A 77 -17.08 -8.57 6.44
N TRP A 78 -17.91 -9.33 7.14
CA TRP A 78 -17.46 -10.41 8.02
C TRP A 78 -17.74 -11.72 7.31
N VAL A 79 -16.69 -12.48 7.06
CA VAL A 79 -16.76 -13.74 6.31
C VAL A 79 -16.09 -14.82 7.14
N LYS A 80 -16.73 -15.99 7.29
CA LYS A 80 -16.12 -17.13 7.98
C LYS A 80 -14.76 -17.44 7.36
N ASP A 81 -13.77 -17.81 8.16
CA ASP A 81 -12.40 -18.09 7.67
C ASP A 81 -12.38 -19.08 6.48
N ARG A 82 -13.22 -20.13 6.56
CA ARG A 82 -13.37 -21.13 5.49
C ARG A 82 -13.86 -20.55 4.17
N GLU A 83 -14.68 -19.51 4.21
CA GLU A 83 -15.24 -18.83 3.04
C GLU A 83 -14.33 -17.70 2.57
N ALA A 84 -13.64 -17.01 3.49
CA ALA A 84 -12.64 -16.01 3.17
C ALA A 84 -11.51 -16.59 2.31
N GLY A 85 -11.11 -17.84 2.55
CA GLY A 85 -10.15 -18.54 1.70
C GLY A 85 -10.58 -18.65 0.22
N ARG A 86 -11.88 -18.76 -0.05
CA ARG A 86 -12.42 -18.77 -1.43
C ARG A 86 -12.38 -17.37 -2.05
N VAL A 87 -12.72 -16.34 -1.27
CA VAL A 87 -12.69 -14.93 -1.70
C VAL A 87 -11.26 -14.48 -2.01
N ILE A 88 -10.29 -14.85 -1.17
CA ILE A 88 -8.88 -14.50 -1.36
C ILE A 88 -8.30 -15.23 -2.59
N GLY A 89 -8.65 -16.50 -2.78
CA GLY A 89 -8.10 -17.35 -3.82
C GLY A 89 -6.68 -17.83 -3.49
N ARG A 90 -6.14 -18.73 -4.33
CA ARG A 90 -4.79 -19.27 -4.15
C ARG A 90 -3.77 -18.15 -4.32
N GLY A 91 -2.96 -17.89 -3.29
CA GLY A 91 -1.95 -16.82 -3.32
C GLY A 91 -2.50 -15.40 -3.43
N GLY A 92 -3.80 -15.20 -3.14
CA GLY A 92 -4.46 -13.90 -3.30
C GLY A 92 -4.85 -13.56 -4.73
N GLU A 93 -4.86 -14.53 -5.66
CA GLU A 93 -5.18 -14.31 -7.07
C GLU A 93 -6.60 -13.76 -7.26
N THR A 94 -7.60 -14.34 -6.60
CA THR A 94 -9.00 -13.93 -6.74
C THR A 94 -9.21 -12.52 -6.20
N VAL A 95 -8.69 -12.20 -5.01
CA VAL A 95 -8.81 -10.83 -4.48
C VAL A 95 -8.05 -9.81 -5.34
N LYS A 96 -6.92 -10.19 -5.95
CA LYS A 96 -6.20 -9.33 -6.89
C LYS A 96 -6.98 -9.05 -8.16
N ASP A 97 -7.59 -10.08 -8.74
CA ASP A 97 -8.44 -9.96 -9.92
C ASP A 97 -9.68 -9.07 -9.64
N ILE A 98 -10.30 -9.22 -8.46
CA ILE A 98 -11.39 -8.34 -8.02
C ILE A 98 -10.91 -6.90 -7.89
N MET A 99 -9.76 -6.66 -7.23
CA MET A 99 -9.18 -5.31 -7.11
C MET A 99 -8.82 -4.70 -8.47
N GLU A 100 -8.35 -5.50 -9.42
CA GLU A 100 -7.99 -5.04 -10.76
C GLU A 100 -9.23 -4.65 -11.58
N LYS A 101 -10.29 -5.47 -11.53
CA LYS A 101 -11.55 -5.20 -12.23
C LYS A 101 -12.29 -4.01 -11.65
N SER A 102 -12.51 -4.02 -10.34
CA SER A 102 -13.30 -2.99 -9.64
C SER A 102 -12.54 -1.69 -9.38
N SER A 103 -11.22 -1.68 -9.57
CA SER A 103 -10.31 -0.62 -9.11
C SER A 103 -10.40 -0.32 -7.60
N ALA A 104 -11.15 -1.11 -6.83
CA ALA A 104 -11.28 -0.98 -5.39
C ALA A 104 -10.04 -1.51 -4.66
N ASP A 105 -9.75 -0.98 -3.48
CA ASP A 105 -8.72 -1.50 -2.59
C ASP A 105 -9.35 -2.46 -1.59
N ILE A 106 -8.89 -3.71 -1.55
CA ILE A 106 -9.45 -4.74 -0.66
C ILE A 106 -8.39 -5.14 0.37
N LYS A 107 -8.72 -4.99 1.65
CA LYS A 107 -7.89 -5.43 2.78
C LYS A 107 -8.58 -6.52 3.56
N VAL A 108 -7.90 -7.65 3.71
CA VAL A 108 -8.40 -8.79 4.49
C VAL A 108 -7.62 -8.89 5.79
N GLN A 109 -8.34 -9.00 6.91
CA GLN A 109 -7.78 -9.22 8.24
C GLN A 109 -6.89 -10.46 8.24
N LYS A 110 -5.72 -10.37 8.88
CA LYS A 110 -4.79 -11.51 8.97
C LYS A 110 -5.35 -12.61 9.86
N VAL A 111 -5.04 -13.86 9.53
CA VAL A 111 -5.48 -15.04 10.29
C VAL A 111 -4.97 -14.99 11.74
N GLU A 112 -3.75 -14.50 11.96
CA GLU A 112 -3.16 -14.36 13.30
C GLU A 112 -3.96 -13.39 14.18
N GLU A 113 -4.41 -12.27 13.60
CA GLU A 113 -5.18 -11.24 14.28
C GLU A 113 -6.58 -11.74 14.62
N MET A 114 -7.22 -12.44 13.67
CA MET A 114 -8.50 -13.14 13.89
C MET A 114 -8.42 -14.13 15.05
N ARG A 115 -7.39 -15.00 15.06
CA ARG A 115 -7.17 -16.00 16.12
C ARG A 115 -6.92 -15.38 17.48
N SER A 116 -6.19 -14.25 17.52
CA SER A 116 -5.94 -13.52 18.78
C SER A 116 -7.21 -12.93 19.39
N LEU A 117 -8.23 -12.65 18.57
CA LEU A 117 -9.53 -12.14 19.02
C LEU A 117 -10.52 -13.28 19.37
N GLY A 118 -10.16 -14.54 19.10
CA GLY A 118 -11.05 -15.69 19.34
C GLY A 118 -12.29 -15.72 18.45
N VAL A 119 -12.26 -15.03 17.30
CA VAL A 119 -13.37 -14.98 16.35
C VAL A 119 -13.15 -15.96 15.18
N GLU A 120 -14.24 -16.47 14.60
CA GLU A 120 -14.19 -17.36 13.43
C GLU A 120 -14.43 -16.63 12.10
N GLU A 121 -14.64 -15.32 12.16
CA GLU A 121 -14.93 -14.44 11.04
C GLU A 121 -13.73 -13.52 10.77
N ARG A 122 -13.37 -13.39 9.49
CA ARG A 122 -12.37 -12.44 9.00
C ARG A 122 -13.07 -11.19 8.51
N GLU A 123 -12.56 -10.05 8.95
CA GLU A 123 -12.97 -8.76 8.41
C GLU A 123 -12.33 -8.53 7.03
N ILE A 124 -13.16 -8.19 6.04
CA ILE A 124 -12.74 -7.72 4.72
C ILE A 124 -13.21 -6.28 4.58
N LYS A 125 -12.29 -5.37 4.25
CA LYS A 125 -12.55 -3.94 4.05
C LYS A 125 -12.36 -3.60 2.59
N LEU A 126 -13.38 -3.01 1.98
CA LEU A 126 -13.34 -2.47 0.63
C LEU A 126 -13.24 -0.95 0.71
N PHE A 127 -12.27 -0.36 0.03
CA PHE A 127 -12.10 1.08 -0.10
C PHE A 127 -12.21 1.48 -1.57
N GLY A 128 -12.72 2.68 -1.82
CA GLY A 128 -13.00 3.20 -3.16
C GLY A 128 -14.26 4.04 -3.16
N SER A 129 -14.64 4.56 -4.33
CA SER A 129 -15.94 5.18 -4.52
C SER A 129 -17.08 4.17 -4.31
N GLU A 130 -18.31 4.65 -4.14
CA GLU A 130 -19.48 3.76 -3.99
C GLU A 130 -19.62 2.79 -5.18
N GLU A 131 -19.32 3.26 -6.39
CA GLU A 131 -19.35 2.46 -7.62
C GLU A 131 -18.27 1.39 -7.63
N GLN A 132 -17.03 1.72 -7.25
CA GLN A 132 -15.93 0.76 -7.13
C GLN A 132 -16.23 -0.30 -6.06
N GLN A 133 -16.77 0.12 -4.90
CA GLN A 133 -17.16 -0.80 -3.84
C GLN A 133 -18.31 -1.72 -4.30
N LYS A 134 -19.29 -1.21 -5.04
CA LYS A 134 -20.38 -2.02 -5.63
C LYS A 134 -19.86 -3.00 -6.67
N GLU A 135 -18.96 -2.57 -7.56
CA GLU A 135 -18.38 -3.42 -8.59
C GLU A 135 -17.53 -4.55 -7.99
N ALA A 136 -16.84 -4.30 -6.87
CA ALA A 136 -16.12 -5.33 -6.13
C ALA A 136 -17.02 -6.36 -5.43
N LEU A 137 -18.31 -6.03 -5.24
CA LEU A 137 -19.33 -6.89 -4.64
C LEU A 137 -20.20 -7.62 -5.67
N ALA A 138 -20.05 -7.28 -6.96
CA ALA A 138 -20.82 -7.85 -8.08
C ALA A 138 -20.23 -9.17 -8.59
#